data_AF-A0A957MAQ5-F1
#
_entry.id   AF-A0A957MAQ5-F1
#
_cell.length_a   1.000
_cell.length_b   1.000
_cell.length_c   1.000
_cell.angle_alpha   90.00
_cell.angle_beta   90.00
_cell.angle_gamma   90.00
#
_symmetry.space_group_name_H-M   'P 1'
#
loop_
_entity.id
_entity.type
_entity.pdbx_description
1 polymer ?
#
loop_
_entity_poly.entity_id
_entity_poly.type
_entity_poly.pdbx_seq_one_letter_code
_entity_poly.pdbx_strand_id
1 'polypeptide(L)' 'LYKAGKVDKLLVSGDNSSSDYDEPGAMMAHAIERGVAPEDIQPDYGGRRTYDSCYRAKAIFQVDEA' A
#
# COMPACT_ATOMS: atom_id res chain seq x y z
N LEU A 1 3.99 -8.80 10.12
CA LEU A 1 3.90 -9.66 8.93
C LEU A 1 5.24 -9.69 8.20
N TYR A 2 5.68 -8.57 7.61
CA TYR A 2 6.96 -8.46 6.88
C TYR A 2 8.19 -8.92 7.69
N LYS A 3 8.45 -8.32 8.87
CA LYS A 3 9.56 -8.75 9.75
C LYS A 3 9.48 -10.21 10.24
N ALA A 4 8.28 -10.78 10.23
CA ALA A 4 8.05 -12.16 10.62
C ALA A 4 8.16 -13.12 9.41
N GLY A 5 8.53 -12.61 8.23
CA GLY A 5 8.66 -13.39 7.00
C GLY A 5 7.33 -13.95 6.47
N LYS A 6 6.18 -13.37 6.89
CA LYS A 6 4.86 -13.87 6.48
C LYS A 6 4.39 -13.30 5.14
N VAL A 7 4.96 -12.18 4.72
CA VAL A 7 4.68 -11.50 3.45
C VAL A 7 5.98 -10.92 2.92
N ASP A 8 6.16 -10.96 1.60
CA ASP A 8 7.35 -10.45 0.94
C ASP A 8 7.22 -8.96 0.57
N LYS A 9 5.99 -8.49 0.36
CA LYS A 9 5.70 -7.11 -0.07
C LYS A 9 4.49 -6.53 0.65
N LEU A 10 4.41 -5.21 0.64
CA LEU A 10 3.27 -4.44 1.15
C LEU A 10 2.64 -3.65 0.01
N LEU A 11 1.34 -3.84 -0.21
CA LEU A 11 0.51 -2.94 -1.00
C LEU A 11 -0.20 -1.99 -0.05
N VAL A 12 0.09 -0.68 -0.13
CA VAL A 12 -0.54 0.34 0.71
C VAL A 12 -1.44 1.24 -0.13
N SER A 13 -2.75 1.20 0.12
CA SER A 13 -3.77 1.89 -0.68
C SER A 13 -4.50 2.92 0.17
N GLY A 14 -4.78 4.08 -0.40
CA GLY A 14 -5.42 5.18 0.29
C GLY A 14 -5.68 6.37 -0.63
N ASP A 15 -6.25 7.42 -0.06
CA ASP A 15 -6.55 8.65 -0.76
C ASP A 15 -5.32 9.54 -0.94
N ASN A 16 -5.27 10.18 -2.10
CA ASN A 16 -4.34 11.25 -2.44
C ASN A 16 -5.05 12.24 -3.37
N SER A 17 -6.28 12.62 -3.00
CA SER A 17 -7.12 13.52 -3.80
C SER A 17 -6.89 15.00 -3.51
N SER A 18 -6.19 15.31 -2.42
CA SER A 18 -5.83 16.67 -2.01
C SER A 18 -4.31 16.84 -1.99
N SER A 19 -3.81 18.01 -2.36
CA SER A 19 -2.37 18.32 -2.31
C SER A 19 -1.76 18.16 -0.92
N ASP A 20 -2.59 18.31 0.11
CA ASP A 20 -2.16 18.31 1.51
C ASP A 20 -2.41 16.95 2.18
N TYR A 21 -2.83 15.94 1.41
CA TYR A 21 -3.23 14.63 1.93
C TYR A 21 -2.70 13.49 1.06
N ASP A 22 -1.69 12.78 1.56
CA ASP A 22 -1.09 11.61 0.90
C ASP A 22 -1.04 10.42 1.87
N GLU A 23 -2.13 9.66 1.94
CA GLU A 23 -2.19 8.50 2.84
C GLU A 23 -1.19 7.40 2.43
N PRO A 24 -1.09 6.98 1.14
CA PRO A 24 -0.12 5.95 0.76
C PRO A 24 1.32 6.37 0.99
N GLY A 25 1.66 7.65 0.76
CA GLY A 25 2.97 8.20 1.07
C GLY A 25 3.28 8.16 2.58
N ALA A 26 2.32 8.56 3.41
CA ALA A 26 2.46 8.47 4.87
C ALA A 26 2.64 7.02 5.35
N MET A 27 1.86 6.07 4.80
CA MET A 27 1.99 4.64 5.10
C MET A 27 3.36 4.09 4.67
N MET A 28 3.83 4.46 3.48
CA MET A 28 5.15 4.07 2.97
C MET A 28 6.27 4.59 3.89
N ALA A 29 6.25 5.87 4.24
CA ALA A 29 7.24 6.46 5.14
C ALA A 29 7.28 5.72 6.48
N HIS A 30 6.10 5.45 7.05
CA HIS A 30 5.96 4.73 8.32
C HIS A 30 6.48 3.28 8.28
N ALA A 31 6.33 2.61 7.13
CA ALA A 31 6.85 1.25 6.92
C ALA A 31 8.38 1.26 6.74
N ILE A 32 8.93 2.24 6.03
CA ILE A 32 10.38 2.44 5.88
C ILE A 32 11.05 2.72 7.23
N GLU A 33 10.47 3.59 8.05
CA GLU A 33 10.93 3.85 9.42
C GLU A 33 10.98 2.57 10.28
N ARG A 34 10.11 1.59 9.97
CA ARG A 34 10.08 0.29 10.63
C ARG A 34 11.04 -0.72 10.01
N GLY A 35 11.77 -0.38 8.95
CA GLY A 35 12.77 -1.25 8.31
C GLY A 35 12.19 -2.17 7.24
N VAL A 36 11.10 -1.77 6.58
CA VAL A 36 10.68 -2.37 5.31
C VAL A 36 11.46 -1.69 4.19
N ALA A 37 12.03 -2.46 3.27
CA ALA A 37 12.76 -1.89 2.14
C ALA A 37 11.78 -1.10 1.22
N PRO A 38 12.14 0.11 0.75
CA PRO A 38 11.27 0.90 -0.14
C PRO A 38 10.79 0.13 -1.38
N GLU A 39 11.65 -0.73 -1.95
CA GLU A 39 11.35 -1.59 -3.09
C GLU A 39 10.30 -2.68 -2.84
N ASP A 40 10.02 -2.99 -1.57
CA ASP A 40 9.01 -3.94 -1.15
C ASP A 40 7.66 -3.28 -0.81
N ILE A 41 7.56 -1.95 -0.95
CA ILE A 41 6.33 -1.20 -0.70
C ILE A 41 5.80 -0.67 -2.02
N GLN A 42 4.59 -1.08 -2.37
CA GLN A 42 3.84 -0.57 -3.51
C GLN A 42 2.74 0.38 -3.02
N PRO A 43 2.86 1.70 -3.22
CA PRO A 43 1.76 2.62 -2.94
C PRO A 43 0.69 2.59 -4.05
N ASP A 44 -0.57 2.71 -3.65
CA ASP A 44 -1.75 2.85 -4.50
C ASP A 44 -2.57 4.10 -4.12
N TYR A 45 -2.44 5.15 -4.92
CA TYR A 45 -3.09 6.45 -4.73
C TYR A 45 -4.55 6.51 -5.23
N GLY A 46 -5.10 5.39 -5.71
CA GLY A 46 -6.48 5.30 -6.19
C GLY A 46 -7.48 4.74 -5.18
N GLY A 47 -7.06 4.48 -3.95
CA GLY A 47 -7.81 3.77 -2.92
C GLY A 47 -8.83 4.61 -2.14
N ARG A 48 -9.73 5.31 -2.82
CA ARG A 48 -10.66 6.28 -2.16
C ARG A 48 -11.76 5.64 -1.32
N ARG A 49 -12.07 4.37 -1.57
CA ARG A 49 -13.05 3.57 -0.83
C ARG A 49 -12.47 2.18 -0.65
N THR A 50 -12.85 1.49 0.42
CA THR A 50 -12.41 0.11 0.70
C THR A 50 -12.61 -0.82 -0.49
N TYR A 51 -13.76 -0.71 -1.18
CA TYR A 51 -14.02 -1.49 -2.39
C TYR A 51 -13.02 -1.19 -3.51
N ASP A 52 -12.68 0.10 -3.73
CA ASP A 52 -11.75 0.50 -4.78
C ASP A 52 -10.35 -0.07 -4.49
N SER A 53 -9.90 -0.04 -3.23
CA SER A 53 -8.63 -0.66 -2.82
C SER A 53 -8.60 -2.16 -3.12
N CYS A 54 -9.64 -2.92 -2.74
CA CYS A 54 -9.70 -4.36 -3.02
C CYS A 54 -9.79 -4.67 -4.52
N TYR A 55 -10.63 -3.94 -5.26
CA TYR A 55 -10.77 -4.10 -6.70
C TYR A 55 -9.44 -3.84 -7.42
N ARG A 56 -8.76 -2.75 -7.06
CA ARG A 56 -7.48 -2.37 -7.66
C ARG A 56 -6.35 -3.32 -7.27
N ALA A 57 -6.32 -3.82 -6.03
CA ALA A 57 -5.39 -4.85 -5.60
C ALA A 57 -5.41 -6.04 -6.58
N LYS A 58 -6.61 -6.50 -6.95
CA LYS A 58 -6.76 -7.56 -7.95
C LYS A 58 -6.49 -7.09 -9.38
N ALA A 59 -7.15 -6.01 -9.82
CA ALA A 59 -7.18 -5.62 -11.24
C ALA A 59 -5.88 -4.98 -11.75
N ILE A 60 -5.12 -4.31 -10.88
CA ILE A 60 -3.91 -3.55 -11.24
C ILE A 60 -2.67 -4.25 -10.71
N PHE A 61 -2.71 -4.66 -9.44
CA PHE A 61 -1.56 -5.23 -8.75
C PHE A 61 -1.54 -6.76 -8.75
N GLN A 62 -2.54 -7.39 -9.38
CA GLN A 62 -2.62 -8.85 -9.56
C GLN A 62 -2.56 -9.63 -8.23
N VAL A 63 -3.10 -9.03 -7.16
CA VAL A 63 -3.23 -9.69 -5.86
C VAL A 63 -4.46 -10.59 -5.91
N ASP A 64 -4.22 -11.91 -6.00
CA ASP A 64 -5.28 -12.91 -5.98
C ASP A 64 -5.65 -13.38 -4.56
N GLU A 65 -4.72 -13.25 -3.60
CA GLU A 65 -4.89 -13.60 -2.18
C GLU A 65 -4.10 -12.59 -1.31
N ALA A 66 -4.66 -12.20 -0.15
CA ALA A 66 -4.13 -11.17 0.75
C ALA A 66 -4.28 -11.55 2.23
#